data_AF-A0A978TC50-F1
#
_entry.id   AF-A0A978TC50-F1
#
_cell.length_a   1.000
_cell.length_b   1.000
_cell.length_c   1.000
_cell.angle_alpha   90.00
_cell.angle_beta   90.00
_cell.angle_gamma   90.00
#
_symmetry.space_group_name_H-M   'P 1'
#
loop_
_entity.id
_entity.type
_entity.pdbx_description
1 polymer ?
#
loop_
_entity_poly.entity_id
_entity_poly.type
_entity_poly.pdbx_seq_one_letter_code
_entity_poly.pdbx_strand_id
1 'polypeptide(L)'
;MTTTPREREAKVKVTVDRDPVPTSFEKWAKPGHFDRTLSRGPKTTTWIWNLHADAHDFDSHTSDLEDVSRKIFSAHFGHLAVIFIWLSGMYFHGAKFSNYEAWMTNPAGIKPSAQVVWPIFGQEILNADVGGGFQGIQITSGLFQLWRASGFTNSYQLYCTAIGGLVMAGLMLFAGWFHYHKAAPKLEWFQNVESMMNHHLAGLLGLGCLGWAGHQIHVSLPINALLDAGVAPKDIPLPHEFILDKSLMADLYPSFAEGLKPFFTLNWGVYADFLTFKGGLNPVTGGLWLSDTAHHHLALAVLFIVAGHMYRTNWGIGHSMKEILEGHKGDPLLFGGKGHDGLYENLTTSWHAQLAVNLAILGSLTIIVAHHMYAMPPYPYIATDYPTQLSLFTHHMWIGGFLIVGAGAHAAIFMVRDYDPAVNMDNALDRMLRSRDAIISHLNWVCIFLGFHSFGLYIHNDTMRALGRPQDMFSDSAIQLQPIFAQWVQGLHTAAAGSTAPNAL
;
A
#
# COMPACT_ATOMS: atom_id res chain seq x y z
N MET A 1 46.83 -21.25 -20.71
CA MET A 1 46.03 -21.94 -19.68
C MET A 1 44.68 -21.26 -19.61
N THR A 2 43.67 -21.84 -20.25
CA THR A 2 42.27 -21.48 -20.05
C THR A 2 41.88 -22.00 -18.67
N THR A 3 41.86 -21.11 -17.67
CA THR A 3 41.26 -21.43 -16.37
C THR A 3 39.77 -21.58 -16.57
N THR A 4 39.28 -22.82 -16.54
CA THR A 4 37.86 -23.12 -16.36
C THR A 4 37.34 -22.28 -15.19
N PRO A 5 36.24 -21.52 -15.33
CA PRO A 5 35.65 -20.84 -14.19
C PRO A 5 35.37 -21.90 -13.12
N ARG A 6 35.94 -21.74 -11.92
CA ARG A 6 35.50 -22.53 -10.76
C ARG A 6 33.98 -22.42 -10.71
N GLU A 7 33.28 -23.55 -10.59
CA GLU A 7 31.85 -23.55 -10.28
C GLU A 7 31.63 -22.57 -9.13
N ARG A 8 31.00 -21.43 -9.44
CA ARG A 8 30.63 -20.48 -8.40
C ARG A 8 29.50 -21.13 -7.62
N GLU A 9 29.69 -21.35 -6.33
CA GLU A 9 28.59 -21.74 -5.44
C GLU A 9 27.43 -20.76 -5.66
N ALA A 10 26.23 -21.28 -5.86
CA ALA A 10 25.06 -20.46 -6.15
C ALA A 10 24.73 -19.60 -4.92
N LYS A 11 24.89 -18.27 -5.06
CA LYS A 11 24.55 -17.27 -4.04
C LYS A 11 23.05 -17.32 -3.66
N VAL A 12 22.20 -17.68 -4.61
CA VAL A 12 20.76 -17.84 -4.46
C VAL A 12 20.38 -19.27 -4.78
N LYS A 13 19.84 -19.99 -3.79
CA LYS A 13 19.32 -21.35 -3.90
C LYS A 13 18.06 -21.49 -3.05
N VAL A 14 17.16 -22.38 -3.45
CA VAL A 14 15.97 -22.73 -2.67
C VAL A 14 16.29 -23.97 -1.85
N THR A 15 16.22 -23.84 -0.54
CA THR A 15 16.50 -24.91 0.42
C THR A 15 15.36 -25.00 1.42
N VAL A 16 14.77 -26.19 1.51
CA VAL A 16 13.61 -26.46 2.36
C VAL A 16 13.80 -27.77 3.14
N ASP A 17 13.27 -27.81 4.35
CA ASP A 17 13.11 -29.06 5.10
C ASP A 17 11.76 -29.70 4.76
N ARG A 18 11.76 -31.02 4.61
CA ARG A 18 10.58 -31.82 4.29
C ARG A 18 9.92 -32.33 5.56
N ASP A 19 8.61 -32.12 5.66
CA ASP A 19 7.79 -32.56 6.79
C ASP A 19 8.35 -32.17 8.18
N PRO A 20 8.81 -30.93 8.42
CA PRO A 20 9.50 -30.56 9.67
C PRO A 20 8.61 -30.57 10.91
N VAL A 21 7.31 -30.31 10.74
CA VAL A 21 6.34 -30.28 11.84
C VAL A 21 5.11 -31.12 11.46
N PRO A 22 4.76 -32.17 12.21
CA PRO A 22 3.60 -32.99 11.89
C PRO A 22 2.30 -32.20 12.02
N THR A 23 1.39 -32.39 11.07
CA THR A 23 0.03 -31.84 11.15
C THR A 23 -0.80 -32.69 12.10
N SER A 24 -1.08 -32.17 13.30
CA SER A 24 -1.86 -32.86 14.35
C SER A 24 -2.64 -31.86 15.20
N PHE A 25 -3.85 -32.24 15.62
CA PHE A 25 -4.69 -31.46 16.53
C PHE A 25 -4.24 -31.54 18.00
N GLU A 26 -3.23 -32.35 18.34
CA GLU A 26 -2.78 -32.54 19.72
C GLU A 26 -2.42 -31.22 20.42
N LYS A 27 -1.74 -30.30 19.70
CA LYS A 27 -1.33 -29.00 20.25
C LYS A 27 -2.51 -28.04 20.46
N TRP A 28 -3.62 -28.22 19.74
CA TRP A 28 -4.82 -27.39 19.92
C TRP A 28 -5.51 -27.68 21.26
N ALA A 29 -5.44 -28.94 21.72
CA ALA A 29 -5.95 -29.34 23.04
C ALA A 29 -5.09 -28.82 24.22
N LYS A 30 -3.95 -28.18 23.94
CA LYS A 30 -3.01 -27.63 24.94
C LYS A 30 -2.81 -26.13 24.68
N PRO A 31 -3.76 -25.26 25.05
CA PRO A 31 -3.59 -23.82 24.85
C PRO A 31 -2.37 -23.32 25.64
N GLY A 32 -1.55 -22.48 25.00
CA GLY A 32 -0.28 -22.00 25.56
C GLY A 32 0.90 -22.95 25.34
N HIS A 33 0.77 -24.02 24.55
CA HIS A 33 1.87 -24.96 24.28
C HIS A 33 3.14 -24.32 23.69
N PHE A 34 3.01 -23.13 23.11
CA PHE A 34 4.10 -22.38 22.47
C PHE A 34 5.00 -21.66 23.47
N ASP A 35 4.52 -21.41 24.70
CA ASP A 35 5.29 -20.78 25.76
C ASP A 35 5.38 -21.68 26.99
N ARG A 36 6.61 -21.96 27.42
CA ARG A 36 6.89 -22.76 28.63
C ARG A 36 6.36 -22.09 29.90
N THR A 37 6.24 -20.77 29.96
CA THR A 37 5.69 -20.08 31.13
C THR A 37 4.21 -20.41 31.35
N LEU A 38 3.49 -20.71 30.27
CA LEU A 38 2.06 -21.07 30.28
C LEU A 38 1.81 -22.58 30.46
N SER A 39 2.85 -23.42 30.33
CA SER A 39 2.74 -24.89 30.35
C SER A 39 2.12 -25.48 31.62
N ARG A 40 2.14 -24.76 32.74
CA ARG A 40 1.58 -25.20 34.04
C ARG A 40 0.05 -25.06 34.14
N GLY A 41 -0.59 -24.54 33.10
CA GLY A 41 -2.04 -24.34 33.02
C GLY A 41 -2.55 -23.11 33.80
N PRO A 42 -3.86 -22.80 33.69
CA PRO A 42 -4.47 -21.59 34.24
C PRO A 42 -4.61 -21.64 35.77
N LYS A 43 -3.53 -21.34 36.49
CA LYS A 43 -3.56 -21.19 37.96
C LYS A 43 -4.20 -19.86 38.41
N THR A 44 -4.16 -18.84 37.55
CA THR A 44 -4.79 -17.52 37.77
C THR A 44 -5.44 -17.05 36.47
N THR A 45 -6.36 -16.09 36.55
CA THR A 45 -7.00 -15.49 35.36
C THR A 45 -6.00 -14.73 34.48
N THR A 46 -4.88 -14.26 35.05
CA THR A 46 -3.74 -13.68 34.30
C THR A 46 -3.23 -14.61 33.21
N TRP A 47 -3.27 -15.93 33.43
CA TRP A 47 -2.85 -16.90 32.43
C TRP A 47 -3.64 -16.77 31.12
N ILE A 48 -4.94 -16.47 31.19
CA ILE A 48 -5.78 -16.28 30.00
C ILE A 48 -5.31 -15.03 29.24
N TRP A 49 -4.95 -13.95 29.93
CA TRP A 49 -4.49 -12.73 29.28
C TRP A 49 -3.12 -12.93 28.61
N ASN A 50 -2.17 -13.56 29.31
CA ASN A 50 -0.85 -13.87 28.76
C ASN A 50 -0.95 -14.82 27.56
N LEU A 51 -1.85 -15.81 27.60
CA LEU A 51 -2.12 -16.68 26.46
C LEU A 51 -2.42 -15.91 25.17
N HIS A 52 -3.18 -14.81 25.24
CA HIS A 52 -3.51 -14.00 24.06
C HIS A 52 -2.41 -12.98 23.73
N ALA A 53 -1.80 -12.36 24.75
CA ALA A 53 -0.75 -11.36 24.56
C ALA A 53 0.50 -11.95 23.90
N ASP A 54 0.86 -13.18 24.28
CA ASP A 54 2.11 -13.82 23.85
C ASP A 54 1.92 -14.69 22.60
N ALA A 55 0.70 -14.82 22.07
CA ALA A 55 0.39 -15.73 20.97
C ALA A 55 1.18 -15.47 19.68
N HIS A 56 1.48 -14.20 19.38
CA HIS A 56 2.25 -13.79 18.21
C HIS A 56 3.65 -13.24 18.56
N ASP A 57 4.06 -13.33 19.83
CA ASP A 57 5.42 -13.00 20.25
C ASP A 57 6.37 -14.19 19.98
N PHE A 58 6.62 -14.47 18.70
CA PHE A 58 7.30 -15.70 18.28
C PHE A 58 8.72 -15.86 18.85
N ASP A 59 9.42 -14.76 19.10
CA ASP A 59 10.78 -14.77 19.68
C ASP A 59 10.76 -15.24 21.15
N SER A 60 9.64 -15.06 21.85
CA SER A 60 9.49 -15.59 23.21
C SER A 60 9.25 -17.11 23.23
N HIS A 61 8.78 -17.68 22.12
CA HIS A 61 8.48 -19.12 22.03
C HIS A 61 9.73 -19.97 21.85
N THR A 62 10.72 -19.44 21.11
CA THR A 62 11.96 -20.14 20.75
C THR A 62 13.06 -19.13 20.42
N SER A 63 14.31 -19.50 20.70
CA SER A 63 15.49 -18.72 20.29
C SER A 63 16.00 -19.07 18.89
N ASP A 64 15.32 -19.98 18.19
CA ASP A 64 15.69 -20.38 16.82
C ASP A 64 15.08 -19.42 15.79
N LEU A 65 15.92 -18.54 15.24
CA LEU A 65 15.53 -17.56 14.24
C LEU A 65 14.97 -18.20 12.97
N GLU A 66 15.38 -19.44 12.64
CA GLU A 66 14.84 -20.15 11.48
C GLU A 66 13.37 -20.53 11.70
N ASP A 67 13.03 -21.09 12.87
CA ASP A 67 11.65 -21.41 13.24
C ASP A 67 10.78 -20.14 13.33
N VAL A 68 11.30 -19.05 13.92
CA VAL A 68 10.62 -17.75 13.93
C VAL A 68 10.33 -17.28 12.50
N SER A 69 11.32 -17.32 11.60
CA SER A 69 11.16 -16.90 10.20
C SER A 69 10.09 -17.74 9.48
N ARG A 70 10.03 -19.05 9.75
CA ARG A 70 9.01 -19.96 9.21
C ARG A 70 7.61 -19.63 9.72
N LYS A 71 7.46 -19.33 11.02
CA LYS A 71 6.19 -18.89 11.62
C LYS A 71 5.70 -17.59 11.00
N ILE A 72 6.58 -16.59 10.86
CA ILE A 72 6.29 -15.30 10.23
C ILE A 72 5.81 -15.52 8.79
N PHE A 73 6.55 -16.31 8.00
CA PHE A 73 6.20 -16.56 6.60
C PHE A 73 4.84 -17.25 6.44
N SER A 74 4.54 -18.26 7.29
CA SER A 74 3.22 -18.89 7.31
C SER A 74 2.12 -17.94 7.76
N ALA A 75 2.39 -17.09 8.76
CA ALA A 75 1.43 -16.11 9.25
C ALA A 75 1.09 -15.06 8.18
N HIS A 76 2.05 -14.65 7.35
CA HIS A 76 1.81 -13.77 6.21
C HIS A 76 0.78 -14.37 5.24
N PHE A 77 0.87 -15.66 4.91
CA PHE A 77 -0.13 -16.34 4.09
C PHE A 77 -1.51 -16.40 4.76
N GLY A 78 -1.55 -16.64 6.08
CA GLY A 78 -2.80 -16.57 6.84
C GLY A 78 -3.44 -15.19 6.76
N HIS A 79 -2.65 -14.13 6.91
CA HIS A 79 -3.13 -12.75 6.79
C HIS A 79 -3.61 -12.43 5.37
N LEU A 80 -2.87 -12.83 4.33
CA LEU A 80 -3.30 -12.68 2.94
C LEU A 80 -4.62 -13.40 2.65
N ALA A 81 -4.83 -14.58 3.22
CA ALA A 81 -6.11 -15.28 3.09
C ALA A 81 -7.26 -14.49 3.70
N VAL A 82 -7.08 -13.89 4.88
CA VAL A 82 -8.09 -13.03 5.51
C VAL A 82 -8.38 -11.81 4.64
N ILE A 83 -7.36 -11.17 4.06
CA ILE A 83 -7.54 -10.06 3.11
C ILE A 83 -8.37 -10.51 1.90
N PHE A 84 -8.07 -11.67 1.31
CA PHE A 84 -8.82 -12.19 0.16
C PHE A 84 -10.27 -12.55 0.52
N ILE A 85 -10.53 -13.09 1.71
CA ILE A 85 -11.90 -13.35 2.19
C ILE A 85 -12.66 -12.03 2.36
N TRP A 86 -12.04 -11.03 3.00
CA TRP A 86 -12.63 -9.70 3.16
C TRP A 86 -12.95 -9.08 1.79
N LEU A 87 -11.99 -9.09 0.86
CA LEU A 87 -12.16 -8.55 -0.49
C LEU A 87 -13.27 -9.30 -1.24
N SER A 88 -13.25 -10.63 -1.21
CA SER A 88 -14.31 -11.47 -1.77
C SER A 88 -15.69 -11.11 -1.20
N GLY A 89 -15.78 -10.88 0.11
CA GLY A 89 -17.00 -10.41 0.77
C GLY A 89 -17.48 -9.08 0.20
N MET A 90 -16.58 -8.11 0.00
CA MET A 90 -16.94 -6.80 -0.58
C MET A 90 -17.52 -6.93 -2.00
N TYR A 91 -16.90 -7.75 -2.86
CA TYR A 91 -17.41 -8.03 -4.20
C TYR A 91 -18.74 -8.80 -4.17
N PHE A 92 -18.88 -9.78 -3.28
CA PHE A 92 -20.12 -10.57 -3.15
C PHE A 92 -21.30 -9.72 -2.70
N HIS A 93 -21.08 -8.84 -1.71
CA HIS A 93 -22.07 -7.88 -1.25
C HIS A 93 -22.49 -6.92 -2.37
N GLY A 94 -21.51 -6.43 -3.15
CA GLY A 94 -21.76 -5.69 -4.40
C GLY A 94 -22.64 -6.45 -5.40
N ALA A 95 -22.38 -7.75 -5.57
CA ALA A 95 -23.10 -8.57 -6.54
C ALA A 95 -24.53 -8.97 -6.12
N LYS A 96 -24.82 -9.06 -4.81
CA LYS A 96 -26.07 -9.67 -4.31
C LYS A 96 -26.98 -8.73 -3.54
N PHE A 97 -26.44 -7.71 -2.90
CA PHE A 97 -27.16 -6.87 -1.94
C PHE A 97 -26.89 -5.39 -2.16
N SER A 98 -26.72 -4.98 -3.42
CA SER A 98 -26.34 -3.61 -3.77
C SER A 98 -27.22 -3.03 -4.87
N ASN A 99 -27.18 -1.71 -5.00
CA ASN A 99 -27.78 -0.97 -6.10
C ASN A 99 -26.75 -0.61 -7.20
N TYR A 100 -25.68 -1.39 -7.38
CA TYR A 100 -24.58 -1.05 -8.30
C TYR A 100 -25.03 -0.78 -9.75
N GLU A 101 -25.84 -1.67 -10.33
CA GLU A 101 -26.33 -1.50 -11.71
C GLU A 101 -27.24 -0.28 -11.85
N ALA A 102 -28.11 -0.02 -10.86
CA ALA A 102 -28.90 1.20 -10.81
C ALA A 102 -28.01 2.44 -10.71
N TRP A 103 -27.03 2.44 -9.81
CA TRP A 103 -26.07 3.53 -9.66
C TRP A 103 -25.29 3.80 -10.95
N MET A 104 -24.90 2.76 -11.70
CA MET A 104 -24.20 2.91 -12.98
C MET A 104 -24.99 3.72 -14.02
N THR A 105 -26.32 3.70 -13.96
CA THR A 105 -27.17 4.50 -14.86
C THR A 105 -27.31 5.97 -14.44
N ASN A 106 -27.15 6.28 -13.15
CA ASN A 106 -27.19 7.64 -12.63
C ASN A 106 -26.23 7.83 -11.43
N PRO A 107 -24.91 7.89 -11.69
CA PRO A 107 -23.89 7.97 -10.63
C PRO A 107 -23.97 9.24 -9.79
N ALA A 108 -24.52 10.33 -10.34
CA ALA A 108 -24.66 11.62 -9.66
C ALA A 108 -25.90 11.66 -8.74
N GLY A 109 -26.97 10.96 -9.11
CA GLY A 109 -28.25 11.00 -8.40
C GLY A 109 -28.47 9.88 -7.39
N ILE A 110 -27.89 8.70 -7.62
CA ILE A 110 -28.09 7.52 -6.76
C ILE A 110 -26.94 7.41 -5.76
N LYS A 111 -27.23 7.04 -4.51
CA LYS A 111 -26.20 6.84 -3.48
C LYS A 111 -25.73 5.39 -3.47
N PRO A 112 -24.41 5.11 -3.41
CA PRO A 112 -23.91 3.75 -3.32
C PRO A 112 -24.40 3.03 -2.06
N SER A 113 -24.97 1.83 -2.20
CA SER A 113 -25.37 0.97 -1.08
C SER A 113 -25.09 -0.49 -1.41
N ALA A 114 -24.53 -1.23 -0.45
CA ALA A 114 -24.18 -2.66 -0.60
C ALA A 114 -24.45 -3.49 0.67
N GLN A 115 -25.22 -2.95 1.61
CA GLN A 115 -25.59 -3.63 2.85
C GLN A 115 -27.06 -3.41 3.15
N VAL A 116 -27.79 -4.52 3.27
CA VAL A 116 -29.22 -4.54 3.61
C VAL A 116 -29.39 -5.23 4.94
N VAL A 117 -30.12 -4.61 5.85
CA VAL A 117 -30.35 -5.09 7.20
C VAL A 117 -31.63 -5.92 7.25
N TRP A 118 -31.60 -7.04 7.98
CA TRP A 118 -32.79 -7.87 8.18
C TRP A 118 -33.87 -7.15 9.01
N PRO A 119 -35.17 -7.38 8.72
CA PRO A 119 -36.28 -6.74 9.43
C PRO A 119 -36.60 -7.45 10.75
N ILE A 120 -35.75 -7.25 11.74
CA ILE A 120 -35.93 -7.75 13.11
C ILE A 120 -35.78 -6.58 14.09
N PHE A 121 -36.61 -6.54 15.13
CA PHE A 121 -36.54 -5.50 16.18
C PHE A 121 -36.64 -4.04 15.68
N GLY A 122 -37.17 -3.80 14.47
CA GLY A 122 -37.29 -2.45 13.91
C GLY A 122 -36.00 -1.89 13.30
N GLN A 123 -34.94 -2.70 13.19
CA GLN A 123 -33.65 -2.24 12.66
C GLN A 123 -33.69 -2.00 11.13
N GLU A 124 -34.73 -2.45 10.43
CA GLU A 124 -34.95 -2.13 9.01
C GLU A 124 -35.10 -0.63 8.75
N ILE A 125 -35.32 0.19 9.78
CA ILE A 125 -35.21 1.66 9.69
C ILE A 125 -33.85 2.12 9.14
N LEU A 126 -32.80 1.30 9.29
CA LEU A 126 -31.47 1.56 8.73
C LEU A 126 -31.41 1.37 7.20
N ASN A 127 -32.39 0.67 6.60
CA ASN A 127 -32.51 0.53 5.15
C ASN A 127 -33.15 1.80 4.57
N ALA A 128 -32.38 2.89 4.54
CA ALA A 128 -32.81 4.16 3.99
C ALA A 128 -32.99 4.09 2.47
N ASP A 129 -33.90 4.91 1.92
CA ASP A 129 -34.01 5.08 0.48
C ASP A 129 -32.76 5.80 -0.06
N VAL A 130 -31.99 5.08 -0.87
CA VAL A 130 -30.74 5.56 -1.49
C VAL A 130 -30.91 5.88 -2.98
N GLY A 131 -32.15 5.82 -3.48
CA GLY A 131 -32.48 5.97 -4.89
C GLY A 131 -32.34 4.68 -5.71
N GLY A 132 -32.83 4.71 -6.95
CA GLY A 132 -32.81 3.54 -7.83
C GLY A 132 -33.78 2.42 -7.42
N GLY A 133 -34.80 2.73 -6.62
CA GLY A 133 -35.75 1.74 -6.10
C GLY A 133 -35.15 0.79 -5.06
N PHE A 134 -34.03 1.18 -4.44
CA PHE A 134 -33.29 0.35 -3.48
C PHE A 134 -33.26 0.99 -2.09
N GLN A 135 -33.36 0.16 -1.07
CA GLN A 135 -33.29 0.54 0.34
C GLN A 135 -32.17 -0.24 1.04
N GLY A 136 -31.27 0.48 1.71
CA GLY A 136 -30.11 -0.12 2.36
C GLY A 136 -29.26 0.92 3.07
N ILE A 137 -28.15 0.47 3.67
CA ILE A 137 -27.16 1.36 4.27
C ILE A 137 -26.31 1.96 3.15
N GLN A 138 -26.21 3.29 3.11
CA GLN A 138 -25.29 3.99 2.23
C GLN A 138 -23.84 3.65 2.63
N ILE A 139 -23.04 3.18 1.67
CA ILE A 139 -21.62 2.87 1.89
C ILE A 139 -20.74 4.07 1.52
N THR A 140 -19.59 4.21 2.18
CA THR A 140 -18.63 5.30 1.95
C THR A 140 -17.22 4.79 1.62
N SER A 141 -17.11 3.52 1.21
CA SER A 141 -15.85 2.85 0.89
C SER A 141 -15.32 3.14 -0.52
N GLY A 142 -16.10 3.78 -1.40
CA GLY A 142 -15.72 4.08 -2.77
C GLY A 142 -15.68 2.88 -3.73
N LEU A 143 -16.23 1.74 -3.34
CA LEU A 143 -16.18 0.50 -4.13
C LEU A 143 -16.88 0.63 -5.50
N PHE A 144 -18.00 1.35 -5.57
CA PHE A 144 -18.74 1.52 -6.82
C PHE A 144 -17.92 2.29 -7.86
N GLN A 145 -17.26 3.36 -7.43
CA GLN A 145 -16.39 4.17 -8.29
C GLN A 145 -15.16 3.37 -8.75
N LEU A 146 -14.57 2.54 -7.88
CA LEU A 146 -13.49 1.61 -8.22
C LEU A 146 -13.94 0.57 -9.26
N TRP A 147 -15.11 -0.04 -9.07
CA TRP A 147 -15.64 -1.06 -9.99
C TRP A 147 -15.95 -0.46 -11.35
N ARG A 148 -16.55 0.73 -11.41
CA ARG A 148 -16.76 1.47 -12.66
C ARG A 148 -15.43 1.75 -13.36
N ALA A 149 -14.45 2.28 -12.63
CA ALA A 149 -13.11 2.53 -13.17
C ALA A 149 -12.45 1.26 -13.73
N SER A 150 -12.77 0.08 -13.18
CA SER A 150 -12.24 -1.21 -13.64
C SER A 150 -13.06 -1.83 -14.79
N GLY A 151 -14.12 -1.17 -15.25
CA GLY A 151 -14.97 -1.64 -16.36
C GLY A 151 -16.02 -2.69 -15.97
N PHE A 152 -16.36 -2.83 -14.69
CA PHE A 152 -17.48 -3.67 -14.27
C PHE A 152 -18.81 -3.01 -14.66
N THR A 153 -19.64 -3.69 -15.44
CA THR A 153 -20.94 -3.19 -15.90
C THR A 153 -22.13 -3.94 -15.29
N ASN A 154 -21.92 -5.12 -14.71
CA ASN A 154 -22.98 -5.94 -14.14
C ASN A 154 -22.55 -6.78 -12.92
N SER A 155 -23.55 -7.29 -12.22
CA SER A 155 -23.39 -8.04 -10.97
C SER A 155 -22.78 -9.44 -11.17
N TYR A 156 -22.88 -10.01 -12.37
CA TYR A 156 -22.29 -11.32 -12.67
C TYR A 156 -20.76 -11.26 -12.60
N GLN A 157 -20.17 -10.20 -13.15
CA GLN A 157 -18.72 -9.98 -13.08
C GLN A 157 -18.25 -9.83 -11.62
N LEU A 158 -18.97 -9.07 -10.79
CA LEU A 158 -18.66 -8.94 -9.35
C LEU A 158 -18.75 -10.29 -8.62
N TYR A 159 -19.75 -11.11 -8.97
CA TYR A 159 -19.91 -12.44 -8.40
C TYR A 159 -18.74 -13.37 -8.78
N CYS A 160 -18.32 -13.38 -10.05
CA CYS A 160 -17.15 -14.15 -10.49
C CYS A 160 -15.88 -13.71 -9.77
N THR A 161 -15.67 -12.40 -9.60
CA THR A 161 -14.51 -11.86 -8.85
C THR A 161 -14.55 -12.30 -7.39
N ALA A 162 -15.73 -12.32 -6.75
CA ALA A 162 -15.87 -12.82 -5.39
C ALA A 162 -15.45 -14.30 -5.28
N ILE A 163 -15.95 -15.17 -6.17
CA ILE A 163 -15.56 -16.58 -6.18
C ILE A 163 -14.05 -16.74 -6.41
N GLY A 164 -13.48 -15.98 -7.34
CA GLY A 164 -12.03 -15.95 -7.58
C GLY A 164 -11.24 -15.54 -6.32
N GLY A 165 -11.69 -14.51 -5.61
CA GLY A 165 -11.10 -14.09 -4.33
C GLY A 165 -11.13 -15.19 -3.27
N LEU A 166 -12.25 -15.93 -3.17
CA LEU A 166 -12.37 -17.04 -2.23
C LEU A 166 -11.46 -18.23 -2.58
N VAL A 167 -11.30 -18.54 -3.88
CA VAL A 167 -10.33 -19.54 -4.35
C VAL A 167 -8.90 -19.12 -3.99
N MET A 168 -8.55 -17.85 -4.22
CA MET A 168 -7.25 -17.30 -3.83
C MET A 168 -7.02 -17.38 -2.33
N ALA A 169 -8.04 -17.11 -1.49
CA ALA A 169 -7.93 -17.30 -0.05
C ALA A 169 -7.61 -18.77 0.32
N GLY A 170 -8.29 -19.73 -0.31
CA GLY A 170 -7.99 -21.16 -0.13
C GLY A 170 -6.56 -21.53 -0.52
N LEU A 171 -6.06 -20.97 -1.64
CA LEU A 171 -4.67 -21.15 -2.07
C LEU A 171 -3.67 -20.54 -1.10
N MET A 172 -3.94 -19.36 -0.54
CA MET A 172 -3.09 -18.73 0.47
C MET A 172 -3.04 -19.56 1.76
N LEU A 173 -4.19 -20.05 2.26
CA LEU A 173 -4.22 -20.94 3.43
C LEU A 173 -3.42 -22.22 3.18
N PHE A 174 -3.57 -22.82 1.99
CA PHE A 174 -2.81 -24.00 1.61
C PHE A 174 -1.30 -23.72 1.54
N ALA A 175 -0.89 -22.60 0.93
CA ALA A 175 0.51 -22.21 0.84
C ALA A 175 1.14 -21.97 2.22
N GLY A 176 0.42 -21.32 3.14
CA GLY A 176 0.87 -21.14 4.54
C GLY A 176 1.10 -22.47 5.24
N TRP A 177 0.11 -23.38 5.19
CA TRP A 177 0.27 -24.74 5.72
C TRP A 177 1.43 -25.49 5.07
N PHE A 178 1.55 -25.42 3.74
CA PHE A 178 2.57 -26.13 2.99
C PHE A 178 3.98 -25.65 3.35
N HIS A 179 4.20 -24.34 3.42
CA HIS A 179 5.49 -23.75 3.74
C HIS A 179 5.84 -23.74 5.23
N TYR A 180 4.97 -24.25 6.09
CA TYR A 180 5.30 -24.50 7.50
C TYR A 180 5.44 -26.00 7.80
N HIS A 181 4.48 -26.81 7.34
CA HIS A 181 4.41 -28.24 7.69
C HIS A 181 5.06 -29.18 6.68
N LYS A 182 5.21 -28.79 5.40
CA LYS A 182 5.66 -29.70 4.34
C LYS A 182 6.98 -29.33 3.68
N ALA A 183 7.19 -28.05 3.42
CA ALA A 183 8.37 -27.52 2.73
C ALA A 183 8.79 -26.20 3.37
N ALA A 184 9.30 -26.27 4.60
CA ALA A 184 9.69 -25.08 5.34
C ALA A 184 11.05 -24.54 4.87
N PRO A 185 11.15 -23.28 4.42
CA PRO A 185 12.41 -22.72 3.98
C PRO A 185 13.44 -22.63 5.11
N LYS A 186 14.72 -22.75 4.76
CA LYS A 186 15.84 -22.52 5.68
C LYS A 186 16.15 -21.03 5.84
N LEU A 187 16.85 -20.66 6.91
CA LEU A 187 17.19 -19.27 7.22
C LEU A 187 17.94 -18.56 6.07
N GLU A 188 18.84 -19.29 5.39
CA GLU A 188 19.60 -18.77 4.25
C GLU A 188 18.71 -18.29 3.09
N TRP A 189 17.51 -18.85 2.94
CA TRP A 189 16.53 -18.40 1.95
C TRP A 189 15.89 -17.06 2.35
N PHE A 190 15.52 -16.91 3.62
CA PHE A 190 14.94 -15.67 4.15
C PHE A 190 15.93 -14.51 4.13
N GLN A 191 17.21 -14.79 4.38
CA GLN A 191 18.27 -13.78 4.39
C GLN A 191 18.77 -13.40 2.98
N ASN A 192 18.17 -13.95 1.92
CA ASN A 192 18.52 -13.62 0.54
C ASN A 192 17.88 -12.30 0.08
N VAL A 193 18.25 -11.19 0.73
CA VAL A 193 17.63 -9.87 0.56
C VAL A 193 17.80 -9.31 -0.85
N GLU A 194 18.90 -9.61 -1.54
CA GLU A 194 19.11 -9.14 -2.91
C GLU A 194 18.16 -9.85 -3.90
N SER A 195 17.97 -11.18 -3.74
CA SER A 195 16.97 -11.89 -4.53
C SER A 195 15.56 -11.40 -4.19
N MET A 196 15.24 -11.27 -2.90
CA MET A 196 13.93 -10.77 -2.46
C MET A 196 13.62 -9.39 -3.06
N MET A 197 14.58 -8.46 -2.99
CA MET A 197 14.40 -7.10 -3.52
C MET A 197 14.25 -7.09 -5.05
N ASN A 198 15.07 -7.84 -5.79
CA ASN A 198 14.91 -7.96 -7.24
C ASN A 198 13.53 -8.51 -7.62
N HIS A 199 13.06 -9.56 -6.95
CA HIS A 199 11.76 -10.17 -7.23
C HIS A 199 10.58 -9.29 -6.81
N HIS A 200 10.69 -8.55 -5.70
CA HIS A 200 9.64 -7.63 -5.28
C HIS A 200 9.57 -6.39 -6.18
N LEU A 201 10.71 -5.81 -6.56
CA LEU A 201 10.74 -4.67 -7.47
C LEU A 201 10.29 -5.08 -8.88
N ALA A 202 10.98 -6.01 -9.54
CA ALA A 202 10.65 -6.34 -10.92
C ALA A 202 9.40 -7.22 -11.06
N GLY A 203 9.26 -8.22 -10.20
CA GLY A 203 8.14 -9.16 -10.24
C GLY A 203 6.87 -8.56 -9.65
N LEU A 204 6.84 -8.36 -8.32
CA LEU A 204 5.62 -7.96 -7.63
C LEU A 204 5.13 -6.56 -8.06
N LEU A 205 6.00 -5.55 -8.01
CA LEU A 205 5.63 -4.17 -8.38
C LEU A 205 5.65 -3.99 -9.90
N GLY A 206 6.73 -4.38 -10.58
CA GLY A 206 6.91 -4.19 -12.01
C GLY A 206 5.88 -4.92 -12.87
N LEU A 207 5.77 -6.26 -12.74
CA LEU A 207 4.77 -7.04 -13.48
C LEU A 207 3.35 -6.76 -12.97
N GLY A 208 3.18 -6.38 -11.70
CA GLY A 208 1.90 -5.92 -11.16
C GLY A 208 1.40 -4.66 -11.87
N CYS A 209 2.24 -3.62 -11.96
CA CYS A 209 1.94 -2.40 -12.71
C CYS A 209 1.72 -2.68 -14.20
N LEU A 210 2.53 -3.55 -14.81
CA LEU A 210 2.39 -3.90 -16.23
C LEU A 210 1.07 -4.62 -16.52
N GLY A 211 0.72 -5.61 -15.67
CA GLY A 211 -0.54 -6.35 -15.77
C GLY A 211 -1.75 -5.42 -15.57
N TRP A 212 -1.66 -4.49 -14.62
CA TRP A 212 -2.72 -3.50 -14.40
C TRP A 212 -2.83 -2.50 -15.57
N ALA A 213 -1.72 -2.00 -16.12
CA ALA A 213 -1.74 -1.16 -17.32
C ALA A 213 -2.39 -1.89 -18.51
N GLY A 214 -2.08 -3.18 -18.70
CA GLY A 214 -2.72 -4.01 -19.72
C GLY A 214 -4.25 -4.13 -19.50
N HIS A 215 -4.69 -4.38 -18.26
CA HIS A 215 -6.12 -4.36 -17.93
C HIS A 215 -6.75 -2.99 -18.21
N GLN A 216 -6.07 -1.90 -17.83
CA GLN A 216 -6.59 -0.57 -18.05
C GLN A 216 -6.77 -0.27 -19.54
N ILE A 217 -5.75 -0.54 -20.35
CA ILE A 217 -5.75 -0.27 -21.80
C ILE A 217 -6.83 -1.10 -22.52
N HIS A 218 -6.96 -2.38 -22.19
CA HIS A 218 -7.78 -3.32 -22.95
C HIS A 218 -9.20 -3.52 -22.43
N VAL A 219 -9.50 -3.06 -21.20
CA VAL A 219 -10.83 -3.26 -20.58
C VAL A 219 -11.38 -1.95 -20.01
N SER A 220 -10.65 -1.32 -19.09
CA SER A 220 -11.13 -0.12 -18.39
C SER A 220 -11.40 1.04 -19.35
N LEU A 221 -10.43 1.36 -20.20
CA LEU A 221 -10.47 2.48 -21.13
C LEU A 221 -11.66 2.42 -22.11
N PRO A 222 -11.82 1.36 -22.93
CA PRO A 222 -12.92 1.33 -23.90
C PRO A 222 -14.30 1.38 -23.24
N ILE A 223 -14.47 0.68 -22.11
CA ILE A 223 -15.75 0.68 -21.38
C ILE A 223 -16.05 2.05 -20.79
N ASN A 224 -15.07 2.71 -20.14
CA ASN A 224 -15.30 4.04 -19.57
C ASN A 224 -15.46 5.11 -20.65
N ALA A 225 -14.80 5.00 -21.80
CA ALA A 225 -15.03 5.91 -22.92
C ALA A 225 -16.50 5.88 -23.38
N LEU A 226 -17.10 4.69 -23.47
CA LEU A 226 -18.52 4.52 -23.82
C LEU A 226 -19.46 4.97 -22.71
N LEU A 227 -19.16 4.63 -21.44
CA LEU A 227 -19.94 5.09 -20.29
C LEU A 227 -19.97 6.62 -20.17
N ASP A 228 -18.83 7.26 -20.39
CA ASP A 228 -18.71 8.73 -20.32
C ASP A 228 -19.34 9.41 -21.54
N ALA A 229 -19.46 8.70 -22.67
CA ALA A 229 -20.26 9.11 -23.83
C ALA A 229 -21.78 8.90 -23.66
N GLY A 230 -22.22 8.36 -22.52
CA GLY A 230 -23.64 8.16 -22.20
C GLY A 230 -24.25 6.87 -22.75
N VAL A 231 -23.43 5.92 -23.22
CA VAL A 231 -23.91 4.59 -23.61
C VAL A 231 -24.34 3.82 -22.36
N ALA A 232 -25.54 3.23 -22.41
CA ALA A 232 -26.05 2.49 -21.26
C ALA A 232 -25.20 1.23 -20.99
N PRO A 233 -24.94 0.84 -19.72
CA PRO A 233 -24.06 -0.28 -19.39
C PRO A 233 -24.41 -1.62 -20.05
N LYS A 234 -25.69 -1.84 -20.33
CA LYS A 234 -26.22 -3.04 -20.98
C LYS A 234 -25.94 -3.11 -22.49
N ASP A 235 -25.68 -1.96 -23.12
CA ASP A 235 -25.45 -1.83 -24.56
C ASP A 235 -23.95 -1.77 -24.88
N ILE A 236 -23.09 -1.76 -23.86
CA ILE A 236 -21.63 -1.79 -24.00
C ILE A 236 -21.18 -3.23 -24.26
N PRO A 237 -20.35 -3.49 -25.30
CA PRO A 237 -19.75 -4.81 -25.54
C PRO A 237 -19.05 -5.35 -24.29
N LEU A 238 -19.12 -6.66 -24.07
CA LEU A 238 -18.42 -7.25 -22.93
C LEU A 238 -16.90 -7.14 -23.10
N PRO A 239 -16.11 -7.10 -22.01
CA PRO A 239 -14.65 -6.91 -22.07
C PRO A 239 -13.91 -7.81 -23.07
N HIS A 240 -14.35 -9.05 -23.23
CA HIS A 240 -13.71 -10.00 -24.15
C HIS A 240 -13.96 -9.68 -25.62
N GLU A 241 -15.04 -8.97 -25.95
CA GLU A 241 -15.35 -8.55 -27.33
C GLU A 241 -14.33 -7.53 -27.81
N PHE A 242 -13.92 -6.57 -26.97
CA PHE A 242 -12.83 -5.62 -27.28
C PHE A 242 -11.47 -6.29 -27.51
N ILE A 243 -11.26 -7.48 -26.93
CA ILE A 243 -10.01 -8.25 -27.11
C ILE A 243 -10.06 -9.05 -28.42
N LEU A 244 -11.20 -9.68 -28.71
CA LEU A 244 -11.36 -10.57 -29.86
C LEU A 244 -11.61 -9.80 -31.16
N ASP A 245 -12.36 -8.71 -31.09
CA ASP A 245 -12.66 -7.84 -32.22
C ASP A 245 -11.86 -6.54 -32.14
N LYS A 246 -10.76 -6.52 -32.90
CA LYS A 246 -9.89 -5.36 -33.02
C LYS A 246 -10.61 -4.12 -33.54
N SER A 247 -11.69 -4.27 -34.33
CA SER A 247 -12.41 -3.13 -34.91
C SER A 247 -13.04 -2.26 -33.82
N LEU A 248 -13.60 -2.88 -32.78
CA LEU A 248 -14.19 -2.16 -31.64
C LEU A 248 -13.18 -1.26 -30.92
N MET A 249 -11.93 -1.70 -30.78
CA MET A 249 -10.86 -0.89 -30.22
C MET A 249 -10.40 0.21 -31.20
N ALA A 250 -10.29 -0.12 -32.49
CA ALA A 250 -9.85 0.84 -33.51
C ALA A 250 -10.86 1.98 -33.73
N ASP A 251 -12.15 1.73 -33.53
CA ASP A 251 -13.21 2.75 -33.62
C ASP A 251 -13.10 3.80 -32.50
N LEU A 252 -12.65 3.38 -31.30
CA LEU A 252 -12.43 4.26 -30.14
C LEU A 252 -11.03 4.90 -30.16
N TYR A 253 -10.03 4.10 -30.55
CA TYR A 253 -8.60 4.44 -30.52
C TYR A 253 -7.97 4.06 -31.87
N PRO A 254 -7.97 4.97 -32.86
CA PRO A 254 -7.52 4.67 -34.22
C PRO A 254 -6.12 4.06 -34.32
N SER A 255 -5.23 4.34 -33.35
CA SER A 255 -3.88 3.78 -33.32
C SER A 255 -3.85 2.25 -33.20
N PHE A 256 -4.91 1.63 -32.67
CA PHE A 256 -5.02 0.16 -32.63
C PHE A 256 -4.98 -0.45 -34.03
N ALA A 257 -5.44 0.25 -35.06
CA ALA A 257 -5.37 -0.24 -36.45
C ALA A 257 -3.92 -0.56 -36.89
N GLU A 258 -2.92 0.20 -36.41
CA GLU A 258 -1.49 -0.02 -36.71
C GLU A 258 -0.91 -1.29 -36.07
N GLY A 259 -1.58 -1.82 -35.04
CA GLY A 259 -1.14 -2.99 -34.29
C GLY A 259 0.11 -2.75 -33.44
N LEU A 260 0.91 -3.80 -33.24
CA LEU A 260 2.07 -3.77 -32.34
C LEU A 260 3.37 -3.31 -33.01
N LYS A 261 3.35 -3.01 -34.32
CA LYS A 261 4.55 -2.59 -35.05
C LYS A 261 5.17 -1.30 -34.47
N PRO A 262 4.42 -0.25 -34.10
CA PRO A 262 4.99 0.95 -33.49
C PRO A 262 5.74 0.66 -32.19
N PHE A 263 5.27 -0.28 -31.37
CA PHE A 263 5.96 -0.71 -30.14
C PHE A 263 7.37 -1.26 -30.43
N PHE A 264 7.49 -2.25 -31.32
CA PHE A 264 8.77 -2.90 -31.63
C PHE A 264 9.72 -2.03 -32.46
N THR A 265 9.22 -0.96 -33.09
CA THR A 265 10.02 0.00 -33.85
C THR A 265 10.35 1.27 -33.07
N LEU A 266 9.93 1.34 -31.79
CA LEU A 266 10.09 2.51 -30.92
C LEU A 266 9.42 3.80 -31.45
N ASN A 267 8.44 3.68 -32.34
CA ASN A 267 7.62 4.79 -32.81
C ASN A 267 6.42 5.03 -31.88
N TRP A 268 6.69 5.32 -30.61
CA TRP A 268 5.65 5.33 -29.56
C TRP A 268 4.68 6.49 -29.61
N GLY A 269 4.98 7.56 -30.36
CA GLY A 269 4.08 8.71 -30.54
C GLY A 269 2.72 8.35 -31.13
N VAL A 270 2.61 7.20 -31.80
CA VAL A 270 1.36 6.66 -32.36
C VAL A 270 0.32 6.33 -31.28
N TYR A 271 0.73 5.95 -30.07
CA TYR A 271 -0.18 5.48 -29.01
C TYR A 271 -0.78 6.59 -28.14
N ALA A 272 -0.70 7.85 -28.59
CA ALA A 272 -1.12 9.02 -27.83
C ALA A 272 -2.64 9.16 -27.64
N ASP A 273 -3.45 8.31 -28.27
CA ASP A 273 -4.91 8.28 -28.10
C ASP A 273 -5.36 7.52 -26.84
N PHE A 274 -4.58 6.54 -26.36
CA PHE A 274 -4.87 5.80 -25.12
C PHE A 274 -3.76 5.89 -24.05
N LEU A 275 -2.54 6.31 -24.41
CA LEU A 275 -1.47 6.67 -23.47
C LEU A 275 -1.27 8.18 -23.47
N THR A 276 -2.10 8.87 -22.70
CA THR A 276 -2.12 10.33 -22.70
C THR A 276 -1.26 10.91 -21.58
N PHE A 277 -1.08 12.23 -21.63
CA PHE A 277 -0.49 13.03 -20.55
C PHE A 277 -1.29 14.33 -20.40
N LYS A 278 -2.62 14.20 -20.32
CA LYS A 278 -3.53 15.35 -20.29
C LYS A 278 -3.32 16.17 -19.03
N GLY A 279 -3.25 15.52 -17.88
CA GLY A 279 -3.22 16.22 -16.59
C GLY A 279 -4.59 16.80 -16.24
N GLY A 280 -4.82 17.01 -14.95
CA GLY A 280 -6.11 17.47 -14.43
C GLY A 280 -7.17 16.37 -14.35
N LEU A 281 -8.45 16.77 -14.48
CA LEU A 281 -9.60 15.90 -14.26
C LEU A 281 -10.45 15.77 -15.53
N ASN A 282 -11.02 14.60 -15.73
CA ASN A 282 -12.06 14.38 -16.73
C ASN A 282 -13.31 15.19 -16.34
N PRO A 283 -13.76 16.15 -17.18
CA PRO A 283 -14.85 17.06 -16.83
C PRO A 283 -16.22 16.36 -16.68
N VAL A 284 -16.38 15.16 -17.26
CA VAL A 284 -17.62 14.38 -17.16
C VAL A 284 -17.74 13.71 -15.79
N THR A 285 -16.63 13.20 -15.28
CA THR A 285 -16.62 12.32 -14.10
C THR A 285 -16.05 12.97 -12.85
N GLY A 286 -15.29 14.06 -13.00
CA GLY A 286 -14.53 14.68 -11.90
C GLY A 286 -13.37 13.84 -11.37
N GLY A 287 -13.06 12.70 -12.01
CA GLY A 287 -11.90 11.86 -11.68
C GLY A 287 -10.71 12.10 -12.63
N LEU A 288 -9.57 11.49 -12.35
CA LEU A 288 -8.41 11.49 -13.25
C LEU A 288 -8.74 10.86 -14.60
N TRP A 289 -8.05 11.28 -15.65
CA TRP A 289 -8.11 10.62 -16.95
C TRP A 289 -7.56 9.20 -16.84
N LEU A 290 -8.38 8.20 -17.14
CA LEU A 290 -7.94 6.80 -17.06
C LEU A 290 -6.79 6.49 -18.01
N SER A 291 -6.69 7.19 -19.15
CA SER A 291 -5.57 7.07 -20.09
C SER A 291 -4.26 7.59 -19.52
N ASP A 292 -4.31 8.65 -18.70
CA ASP A 292 -3.14 9.11 -17.93
C ASP A 292 -2.76 8.08 -16.87
N THR A 293 -3.74 7.44 -16.20
CA THR A 293 -3.45 6.38 -15.22
C THR A 293 -2.85 5.13 -15.87
N ALA A 294 -3.29 4.76 -17.08
CA ALA A 294 -2.70 3.65 -17.83
C ALA A 294 -1.25 3.94 -18.20
N HIS A 295 -0.97 5.16 -18.69
CA HIS A 295 0.39 5.61 -18.98
C HIS A 295 1.26 5.67 -17.72
N HIS A 296 0.71 6.14 -16.60
CA HIS A 296 1.39 6.14 -15.30
C HIS A 296 1.81 4.73 -14.87
N HIS A 297 0.90 3.74 -14.92
CA HIS A 297 1.22 2.36 -14.55
C HIS A 297 2.24 1.74 -15.51
N LEU A 298 2.17 2.02 -16.82
CA LEU A 298 3.18 1.56 -17.77
C LEU A 298 4.57 2.13 -17.47
N ALA A 299 4.65 3.43 -17.16
CA ALA A 299 5.92 4.07 -16.78
C ALA A 299 6.50 3.49 -15.49
N LEU A 300 5.66 3.28 -14.46
CA LEU A 300 6.07 2.63 -13.22
C LEU A 300 6.50 1.17 -13.43
N ALA A 301 5.82 0.43 -14.30
CA ALA A 301 6.21 -0.93 -14.65
C ALA A 301 7.64 -0.98 -15.18
N VAL A 302 7.97 -0.11 -16.15
CA VAL A 302 9.33 -0.02 -16.69
C VAL A 302 10.33 0.37 -15.59
N LEU A 303 10.01 1.38 -14.78
CA LEU A 303 10.87 1.82 -13.68
C LEU A 303 11.19 0.68 -12.71
N PHE A 304 10.16 -0.03 -12.23
CA PHE A 304 10.33 -1.09 -11.24
C PHE A 304 10.97 -2.35 -11.82
N ILE A 305 10.66 -2.71 -13.08
CA ILE A 305 11.35 -3.82 -13.77
C ILE A 305 12.84 -3.51 -13.88
N VAL A 306 13.22 -2.32 -14.34
CA VAL A 306 14.63 -1.93 -14.45
C VAL A 306 15.30 -1.88 -13.07
N ALA A 307 14.63 -1.29 -12.06
CA ALA A 307 15.16 -1.21 -10.69
C ALA A 307 15.39 -2.60 -10.06
N GLY A 308 14.52 -3.58 -10.35
CA GLY A 308 14.69 -4.95 -9.88
C GLY A 308 15.81 -5.75 -10.53
N HIS A 309 16.63 -5.14 -11.41
CA HIS A 309 17.86 -5.73 -11.95
C HIS A 309 19.13 -5.10 -11.34
N MET A 310 19.00 -4.31 -10.27
CA MET A 310 20.13 -3.63 -9.63
C MET A 310 21.01 -4.58 -8.80
N TYR A 311 20.44 -5.56 -8.10
CA TYR A 311 21.16 -6.31 -7.07
C TYR A 311 21.77 -7.63 -7.58
N ARG A 312 22.96 -7.96 -7.08
CA ARG A 312 23.78 -9.10 -7.53
C ARG A 312 23.24 -10.43 -7.04
N THR A 313 22.91 -11.31 -7.98
CA THR A 313 22.49 -12.72 -7.73
C THR A 313 23.53 -13.71 -8.30
N ASN A 314 23.11 -14.84 -8.88
CA ASN A 314 24.01 -15.94 -9.29
C ASN A 314 24.92 -15.60 -10.48
N TRP A 315 24.53 -14.64 -11.31
CA TRP A 315 25.26 -14.33 -12.55
C TRP A 315 26.36 -13.28 -12.40
N GLY A 316 26.67 -12.87 -11.16
CA GLY A 316 27.80 -12.00 -10.85
C GLY A 316 27.67 -10.52 -11.24
N ILE A 317 26.64 -10.13 -11.99
CA ILE A 317 26.33 -8.73 -12.34
C ILE A 317 25.38 -8.13 -11.29
N GLY A 318 25.56 -6.84 -10.99
CA GLY A 318 24.76 -6.08 -10.03
C GLY A 318 25.55 -5.71 -8.76
N HIS A 319 24.86 -5.11 -7.80
CA HIS A 319 25.43 -4.63 -6.54
C HIS A 319 25.11 -5.55 -5.36
N SER A 320 26.04 -5.71 -4.41
CA SER A 320 25.68 -6.22 -3.09
C SER A 320 25.24 -5.07 -2.19
N MET A 321 24.13 -5.25 -1.47
CA MET A 321 23.64 -4.23 -0.53
C MET A 321 24.65 -3.93 0.58
N LYS A 322 25.37 -4.95 1.05
CA LYS A 322 26.43 -4.80 2.04
C LYS A 322 27.58 -3.92 1.53
N GLU A 323 28.09 -4.22 0.33
CA GLU A 323 29.14 -3.43 -0.33
C GLU A 323 28.70 -1.96 -0.51
N ILE A 324 27.43 -1.72 -0.87
CA ILE A 324 26.88 -0.36 -0.97
C ILE A 324 26.93 0.32 0.41
N LEU A 325 26.37 -0.30 1.45
CA LEU A 325 26.31 0.30 2.79
C LEU A 325 27.70 0.62 3.33
N GLU A 326 28.63 -0.34 3.28
CA GLU A 326 30.01 -0.18 3.75
C GLU A 326 30.81 0.82 2.89
N GLY A 327 30.43 1.01 1.62
CA GLY A 327 31.02 2.02 0.74
C GLY A 327 30.63 3.46 1.12
N HIS A 328 29.52 3.66 1.83
CA HIS A 328 29.02 4.97 2.24
C HIS A 328 29.47 5.29 3.67
N LYS A 329 30.73 5.70 3.81
CA LYS A 329 31.29 6.21 5.07
C LYS A 329 31.19 7.72 5.12
N GLY A 330 30.99 8.26 6.32
CA GLY A 330 30.86 9.70 6.52
C GLY A 330 32.13 10.46 6.14
N ASP A 331 31.98 11.75 5.83
CA ASP A 331 33.12 12.63 5.56
C ASP A 331 34.07 12.63 6.78
N PRO A 332 35.33 12.20 6.64
CA PRO A 332 36.27 12.11 7.76
C PRO A 332 36.48 13.45 8.50
N LEU A 333 36.24 14.58 7.83
CA LEU A 333 36.46 15.93 8.36
C LEU A 333 35.23 16.51 9.09
N LEU A 334 34.01 16.13 8.69
CA LEU A 334 32.77 16.71 9.21
C LEU A 334 31.95 15.72 10.05
N PHE A 335 31.89 14.46 9.63
CA PHE A 335 31.07 13.41 10.24
C PHE A 335 31.82 12.07 10.15
N GLY A 336 32.98 11.97 10.81
CA GLY A 336 33.75 10.72 10.85
C GLY A 336 32.98 9.53 11.45
N GLY A 337 33.57 8.35 11.43
CA GLY A 337 32.99 7.11 11.95
C GLY A 337 32.79 6.04 10.87
N LYS A 338 32.17 4.92 11.23
CA LYS A 338 31.98 3.76 10.33
C LYS A 338 30.74 3.85 9.43
N GLY A 339 30.03 4.97 9.43
CA GLY A 339 28.88 5.19 8.54
C GLY A 339 27.80 4.12 8.71
N HIS A 340 27.50 3.39 7.64
CA HIS A 340 26.45 2.36 7.61
C HIS A 340 26.94 0.92 7.87
N ASP A 341 28.20 0.72 8.28
CA ASP A 341 28.72 -0.59 8.66
C ASP A 341 27.80 -1.23 9.73
N GLY A 342 27.49 -2.52 9.60
CA GLY A 342 26.62 -3.26 10.54
C GLY A 342 25.12 -3.16 10.28
N LEU A 343 24.65 -2.22 9.45
CA LEU A 343 23.21 -2.09 9.17
C LEU A 343 22.66 -3.24 8.32
N TYR A 344 23.49 -3.81 7.44
CA TYR A 344 23.11 -5.00 6.66
C TYR A 344 22.83 -6.18 7.58
N GLU A 345 23.70 -6.41 8.57
CA GLU A 345 23.55 -7.45 9.58
C GLU A 345 22.28 -7.22 10.41
N ASN A 346 22.09 -6.02 10.98
CA ASN A 346 20.89 -5.71 11.77
C ASN A 346 19.59 -6.04 11.00
N LEU A 347 19.53 -5.65 9.72
CA LEU A 347 18.35 -5.84 8.86
C LEU A 347 18.18 -7.26 8.31
N THR A 348 19.19 -8.12 8.43
CA THR A 348 19.13 -9.52 7.98
C THR A 348 19.00 -10.50 9.14
N THR A 349 19.28 -10.07 10.38
CA THR A 349 19.18 -10.90 11.58
C THR A 349 18.03 -10.52 12.50
N SER A 350 17.46 -9.32 12.37
CA SER A 350 16.29 -8.89 13.16
C SER A 350 15.06 -8.65 12.28
N TRP A 351 14.00 -9.43 12.53
CA TRP A 351 12.68 -9.18 11.95
C TRP A 351 12.03 -7.91 12.51
N HIS A 352 12.33 -7.53 13.76
CA HIS A 352 11.83 -6.31 14.36
C HIS A 352 12.43 -5.06 13.72
N ALA A 353 13.73 -5.08 13.36
CA ALA A 353 14.36 -3.98 12.63
C ALA A 353 13.68 -3.76 11.27
N GLN A 354 13.45 -4.84 10.52
CA GLN A 354 12.73 -4.78 9.24
C GLN A 354 11.30 -4.29 9.41
N LEU A 355 10.56 -4.84 10.37
CA LEU A 355 9.17 -4.45 10.61
C LEU A 355 9.06 -2.98 11.02
N ALA A 356 9.99 -2.46 11.83
CA ALA A 356 10.02 -1.06 12.20
C ALA A 356 10.18 -0.14 10.98
N VAL A 357 11.15 -0.42 10.10
CA VAL A 357 11.37 0.38 8.88
C VAL A 357 10.16 0.28 7.94
N ASN A 358 9.64 -0.94 7.73
CA ASN A 358 8.52 -1.18 6.83
C ASN A 358 7.23 -0.48 7.32
N LEU A 359 6.95 -0.50 8.63
CA LEU A 359 5.81 0.19 9.23
C LEU A 359 5.95 1.71 9.13
N ALA A 360 7.17 2.26 9.31
CA ALA A 360 7.41 3.69 9.17
C ALA A 360 7.10 4.15 7.74
N ILE A 361 7.64 3.45 6.74
CA ILE A 361 7.46 3.79 5.32
C ILE A 361 6.00 3.57 4.91
N LEU A 362 5.41 2.42 5.25
CA LEU A 362 4.02 2.11 4.88
C LEU A 362 3.03 3.06 5.54
N GLY A 363 3.24 3.41 6.82
CA GLY A 363 2.40 4.36 7.52
C GLY A 363 2.46 5.76 6.90
N SER A 364 3.66 6.25 6.58
CA SER A 364 3.83 7.51 5.85
C SER A 364 3.22 7.46 4.44
N LEU A 365 3.41 6.36 3.70
CA LEU A 365 2.80 6.17 2.39
C LEU A 365 1.27 6.18 2.47
N THR A 366 0.69 5.60 3.51
CA THR A 366 -0.78 5.58 3.70
C THR A 366 -1.32 7.00 3.91
N ILE A 367 -0.59 7.85 4.65
CA ILE A 367 -0.91 9.29 4.80
C ILE A 367 -0.78 10.02 3.46
N ILE A 368 0.28 9.74 2.69
CA ILE A 368 0.46 10.31 1.34
C ILE A 368 -0.70 9.92 0.42
N VAL A 369 -1.15 8.66 0.46
CA VAL A 369 -2.34 8.18 -0.28
C VAL A 369 -3.57 9.00 0.10
N ALA A 370 -3.79 9.27 1.39
CA ALA A 370 -4.89 10.12 1.83
C ALA A 370 -4.82 11.51 1.17
N HIS A 371 -3.67 12.17 1.24
CA HIS A 371 -3.45 13.50 0.67
C HIS A 371 -3.58 13.54 -0.85
N HIS A 372 -3.06 12.52 -1.55
CA HIS A 372 -3.11 12.48 -3.00
C HIS A 372 -4.52 12.16 -3.50
N MET A 373 -5.23 11.21 -2.89
CA MET A 373 -6.55 10.79 -3.38
C MET A 373 -7.63 11.87 -3.25
N TYR A 374 -7.58 12.73 -2.23
CA TYR A 374 -8.60 13.78 -2.09
C TYR A 374 -8.40 14.94 -3.07
N ALA A 375 -7.14 15.31 -3.31
CA ALA A 375 -6.80 16.43 -4.19
C ALA A 375 -6.69 16.03 -5.67
N MET A 376 -6.43 14.74 -5.94
CA MET A 376 -6.38 14.16 -7.29
C MET A 376 -7.28 12.91 -7.34
N PRO A 377 -8.62 13.09 -7.36
CA PRO A 377 -9.58 11.98 -7.27
C PRO A 377 -9.38 10.95 -8.39
N PRO A 378 -8.93 9.71 -8.10
CA PRO A 378 -8.50 8.79 -9.16
C PRO A 378 -9.65 8.03 -9.82
N TYR A 379 -10.87 8.10 -9.27
CA TYR A 379 -12.01 7.30 -9.74
C TYR A 379 -13.15 8.18 -10.27
N PRO A 380 -13.91 7.71 -11.29
CA PRO A 380 -15.07 8.43 -11.80
C PRO A 380 -16.12 8.70 -10.71
N TYR A 381 -16.66 9.92 -10.65
CA TYR A 381 -17.71 10.39 -9.74
C TYR A 381 -17.37 10.34 -8.24
N ILE A 382 -16.10 10.11 -7.88
CA ILE A 382 -15.70 10.07 -6.47
C ILE A 382 -15.48 11.48 -5.90
N ALA A 383 -15.18 12.49 -6.72
CA ALA A 383 -14.94 13.86 -6.27
C ALA A 383 -16.21 14.51 -5.70
N THR A 384 -17.37 14.21 -6.30
CA THR A 384 -18.68 14.73 -5.89
C THR A 384 -19.35 13.87 -4.82
N ASP A 385 -18.75 12.73 -4.44
CA ASP A 385 -19.21 11.87 -3.35
C ASP A 385 -18.48 12.23 -2.05
N TYR A 386 -18.89 13.33 -1.43
CA TYR A 386 -18.24 13.87 -0.23
C TYR A 386 -18.16 12.89 0.95
N PRO A 387 -19.19 12.06 1.25
CA PRO A 387 -19.08 11.02 2.27
C PRO A 387 -17.92 10.07 2.03
N THR A 388 -17.70 9.65 0.77
CA THR A 388 -16.59 8.77 0.39
C THR A 388 -15.24 9.48 0.50
N GLN A 389 -15.11 10.71 0.01
CA GLN A 389 -13.86 11.49 0.12
C GLN A 389 -13.40 11.65 1.57
N LEU A 390 -14.30 12.08 2.45
CA LEU A 390 -14.01 12.27 3.87
C LEU A 390 -13.65 10.95 4.55
N SER A 391 -14.39 9.89 4.23
CA SER A 391 -14.17 8.56 4.82
C SER A 391 -12.82 8.00 4.42
N LEU A 392 -12.48 8.02 3.12
CA LEU A 392 -11.19 7.49 2.63
C LEU A 392 -10.01 8.30 3.17
N PHE A 393 -10.10 9.63 3.20
CA PHE A 393 -9.04 10.47 3.78
C PHE A 393 -8.80 10.13 5.25
N THR A 394 -9.87 10.14 6.05
CA THR A 394 -9.78 9.90 7.50
C THR A 394 -9.32 8.47 7.79
N HIS A 395 -9.83 7.49 7.05
CA HIS A 395 -9.45 6.08 7.17
C HIS A 395 -7.95 5.87 6.94
N HIS A 396 -7.41 6.38 5.84
CA HIS A 396 -5.99 6.23 5.51
C HIS A 396 -5.09 7.04 6.46
N MET A 397 -5.52 8.22 6.93
CA MET A 397 -4.80 8.98 7.96
C MET A 397 -4.69 8.19 9.27
N TRP A 398 -5.77 7.58 9.73
CA TRP A 398 -5.75 6.77 10.96
C TRP A 398 -4.88 5.53 10.83
N ILE A 399 -5.03 4.76 9.74
CA ILE A 399 -4.17 3.60 9.49
C ILE A 399 -2.70 4.03 9.48
N GLY A 400 -2.37 5.10 8.76
CA GLY A 400 -1.00 5.62 8.70
C GLY A 400 -0.45 6.01 10.07
N GLY A 401 -1.26 6.68 10.90
CA GLY A 401 -0.90 7.01 12.28
C GLY A 401 -0.61 5.77 13.15
N PHE A 402 -1.47 4.75 13.09
CA PHE A 402 -1.26 3.49 13.82
C PHE A 402 0.01 2.76 13.37
N LEU A 403 0.28 2.71 12.07
CA LEU A 403 1.47 2.06 11.53
C LEU A 403 2.76 2.81 11.94
N ILE A 404 2.77 4.15 11.90
CA ILE A 404 3.92 4.95 12.36
C ILE A 404 4.20 4.74 13.85
N VAL A 405 3.16 4.69 14.69
CA VAL A 405 3.34 4.36 16.12
C VAL A 405 3.88 2.95 16.30
N GLY A 406 3.35 1.98 15.53
CA GLY A 406 3.86 0.61 15.50
C GLY A 406 5.32 0.52 15.08
N ALA A 407 5.77 1.38 14.16
CA ALA A 407 7.17 1.49 13.78
C ALA A 407 8.06 1.88 14.97
N GLY A 408 7.64 2.89 15.75
CA GLY A 408 8.34 3.29 16.98
C GLY A 408 8.38 2.17 18.03
N ALA A 409 7.29 1.41 18.17
CA ALA A 409 7.23 0.27 19.07
C ALA A 409 8.21 -0.85 18.65
N HIS A 410 8.21 -1.25 17.39
CA HIS A 410 9.13 -2.29 16.90
C HIS A 410 10.59 -1.83 16.85
N ALA A 411 10.86 -0.55 16.63
CA ALA A 411 12.20 0.01 16.78
C ALA A 411 12.70 -0.14 18.23
N ALA A 412 11.85 0.16 19.22
CA ALA A 412 12.19 -0.04 20.63
C ALA A 412 12.38 -1.53 20.98
N ILE A 413 11.55 -2.43 20.43
CA ILE A 413 11.71 -3.89 20.63
C ILE A 413 13.04 -4.36 20.05
N PHE A 414 13.41 -3.93 18.84
CA PHE A 414 14.72 -4.19 18.24
C PHE A 414 15.86 -3.73 19.16
N MET A 415 15.77 -2.49 19.68
CA MET A 415 16.78 -1.94 20.59
C MET A 415 16.93 -2.73 21.90
N VAL A 416 15.89 -3.42 22.35
CA VAL A 416 15.90 -4.22 23.59
C VAL A 416 16.38 -5.65 23.35
N ARG A 417 15.91 -6.30 22.28
CA ARG A 417 16.12 -7.74 22.06
C ARG A 417 17.29 -8.06 21.15
N ASP A 418 17.47 -7.28 20.08
CA ASP A 418 18.28 -7.70 18.94
C ASP A 418 19.48 -6.77 18.67
N TYR A 419 19.53 -5.59 19.30
CA TYR A 419 20.65 -4.67 19.15
C TYR A 419 21.94 -5.24 19.76
N ASP A 420 22.95 -5.42 18.93
CA ASP A 420 24.29 -5.82 19.34
C ASP A 420 25.27 -4.63 19.26
N PRO A 421 25.81 -4.14 20.39
CA PRO A 421 26.85 -3.10 20.40
C PRO A 421 28.12 -3.48 19.64
N ALA A 422 28.47 -4.76 19.57
CA ALA A 422 29.68 -5.22 18.88
C ALA A 422 29.55 -5.05 17.35
N VAL A 423 28.35 -5.30 16.81
CA VAL A 423 28.04 -5.07 15.39
C VAL A 423 27.98 -3.57 15.06
N ASN A 424 27.50 -2.75 16.01
CA ASN A 424 27.19 -1.35 15.77
C ASN A 424 28.30 -0.36 16.21
N MET A 425 29.54 -0.83 16.39
CA MET A 425 30.61 0.01 16.95
C MET A 425 30.96 1.21 16.07
N ASP A 426 30.72 2.43 16.57
CA ASP A 426 30.99 3.71 15.91
C ASP A 426 30.33 3.91 14.52
N ASN A 427 29.25 3.18 14.27
CA ASN A 427 28.40 3.41 13.10
C ASN A 427 27.34 4.50 13.39
N ALA A 428 26.48 4.78 12.40
CA ALA A 428 25.45 5.81 12.52
C ALA A 428 24.49 5.58 13.70
N LEU A 429 24.10 4.32 13.95
CA LEU A 429 23.17 3.97 15.02
C LEU A 429 23.79 4.22 16.40
N ASP A 430 25.00 3.73 16.64
CA ASP A 430 25.71 3.95 17.92
C ASP A 430 26.00 5.43 18.19
N ARG A 431 26.41 6.18 17.16
CA ARG A 431 26.65 7.62 17.30
C ARG A 431 25.38 8.39 17.66
N MET A 432 24.25 8.05 17.04
CA MET A 432 22.95 8.61 17.40
C MET A 432 22.64 8.34 18.89
N LEU A 433 22.87 7.12 19.38
CA LEU A 433 22.63 6.74 20.77
C LEU A 433 23.54 7.53 21.74
N ARG A 434 24.80 7.76 21.37
CA ARG A 434 25.73 8.59 22.17
C ARG A 434 25.32 10.06 22.24
N SER A 435 24.56 10.56 21.26
CA SER A 435 24.02 11.93 21.24
C SER A 435 22.55 12.04 21.64
N ARG A 436 21.93 10.97 22.18
CA ARG A 436 20.48 10.91 22.41
C ARG A 436 19.94 12.05 23.27
N ASP A 437 20.67 12.47 24.31
CA ASP A 437 20.19 13.53 25.21
C ASP A 437 20.14 14.89 24.49
N ALA A 438 21.08 15.14 23.57
CA ALA A 438 21.07 16.34 22.72
C ALA A 438 19.88 16.31 21.77
N ILE A 439 19.63 15.18 21.10
CA ILE A 439 18.48 15.01 20.19
C ILE A 439 17.16 15.24 20.93
N ILE A 440 16.97 14.60 22.09
CA ILE A 440 15.73 14.69 22.87
C ILE A 440 15.52 16.08 23.46
N SER A 441 16.56 16.73 23.97
CA SER A 441 16.45 18.10 24.51
C SER A 441 16.12 19.15 23.45
N HIS A 442 16.71 19.03 22.25
CA HIS A 442 16.37 19.92 21.14
C HIS A 442 14.95 19.68 20.65
N LEU A 443 14.52 18.41 20.54
CA LEU A 443 13.15 18.09 20.18
C LEU A 443 12.16 18.61 21.23
N ASN A 444 12.48 18.50 22.52
CA ASN A 444 11.66 19.07 23.60
C ASN A 444 11.53 20.59 23.46
N TRP A 445 12.63 21.29 23.22
CA TRP A 445 12.60 22.74 22.97
C TRP A 445 11.73 23.10 21.76
N VAL A 446 11.88 22.38 20.64
CA VAL A 446 11.04 22.59 19.44
C VAL A 446 9.56 22.37 19.76
N CYS A 447 9.20 21.32 20.51
CA CYS A 447 7.81 21.07 20.91
C CYS A 447 7.24 22.21 21.78
N ILE A 448 8.02 22.72 22.74
CA ILE A 448 7.62 23.87 23.57
C ILE A 448 7.44 25.11 22.69
N PHE A 449 8.40 25.39 21.81
CA PHE A 449 8.34 26.51 20.89
C PHE A 449 7.08 26.43 20.01
N LEU A 450 6.85 25.29 19.36
CA LEU A 450 5.66 25.08 18.52
C LEU A 450 4.37 25.20 19.34
N GLY A 451 4.31 24.65 20.55
CA GLY A 451 3.14 24.77 21.43
C GLY A 451 2.78 26.23 21.72
N PHE A 452 3.76 27.05 22.12
CA PHE A 452 3.53 28.48 22.38
C PHE A 452 3.19 29.27 21.11
N HIS A 453 3.86 29.01 20.00
CA HIS A 453 3.74 29.80 18.77
C HIS A 453 2.72 29.24 17.76
N SER A 454 1.95 28.22 18.14
CA SER A 454 0.78 27.75 17.39
C SER A 454 -0.48 27.84 18.25
N PHE A 455 -0.63 26.95 19.23
CA PHE A 455 -1.80 26.92 20.12
C PHE A 455 -1.95 28.21 20.93
N GLY A 456 -0.84 28.81 21.38
CA GLY A 456 -0.88 30.11 22.07
C GLY A 456 -1.49 31.24 21.23
N LEU A 457 -1.37 31.21 19.89
CA LEU A 457 -2.00 32.18 19.01
C LEU A 457 -3.53 32.07 19.02
N TYR A 458 -4.07 30.86 19.15
CA TYR A 458 -5.52 30.64 19.28
C TYR A 458 -6.03 31.22 20.60
N ILE A 459 -5.32 30.99 21.72
CA ILE A 459 -5.68 31.57 23.02
C ILE A 459 -5.62 33.11 22.97
N HIS A 460 -4.57 33.68 22.35
CA HIS A 460 -4.46 35.13 22.13
C HIS A 460 -5.68 35.66 21.37
N ASN A 461 -6.04 35.00 20.26
CA ASN A 461 -7.19 35.39 19.45
C ASN A 461 -8.51 35.31 20.22
N ASP A 462 -8.77 34.24 20.96
CA ASP A 462 -9.97 34.12 21.80
C ASP A 462 -10.02 35.23 22.86
N THR A 463 -8.88 35.53 23.49
CA THR A 463 -8.79 36.60 24.49
C THR A 463 -9.03 37.98 23.88
N MET A 464 -8.37 38.31 22.76
CA MET A 464 -8.56 39.60 22.09
C MET A 464 -9.99 39.77 21.57
N ARG A 465 -10.59 38.69 21.05
CA ARG A 465 -11.98 38.68 20.62
C ARG A 465 -12.93 38.90 21.79
N ALA A 466 -12.73 38.22 22.91
CA ALA A 466 -13.54 38.39 24.13
C ALA A 466 -13.40 39.80 24.73
N LEU A 467 -12.23 40.43 24.62
CA LEU A 467 -11.98 41.81 25.05
C LEU A 467 -12.52 42.88 24.08
N GLY A 468 -13.18 42.49 22.99
CA GLY A 468 -13.71 43.43 21.99
C GLY A 468 -12.62 44.14 21.17
N ARG A 469 -11.46 43.49 20.99
CA ARG A 469 -10.29 44.01 20.27
C ARG A 469 -9.99 43.20 18.99
N PRO A 470 -10.92 43.12 18.02
CA PRO A 470 -10.72 42.30 16.82
C PRO A 470 -9.54 42.77 15.94
N GLN A 471 -9.18 44.05 16.01
CA GLN A 471 -8.02 44.60 15.30
C GLN A 471 -6.67 44.08 15.80
N ASP A 472 -6.62 43.49 17.01
CA ASP A 472 -5.40 42.95 17.62
C ASP A 472 -5.30 41.42 17.46
N MET A 473 -6.20 40.82 16.69
CA MET A 473 -6.19 39.38 16.39
C MET A 473 -5.23 39.04 15.25
N PHE A 474 -4.67 37.84 15.29
CA PHE A 474 -4.06 37.21 14.13
C PHE A 474 -5.17 36.73 13.18
N SER A 475 -5.37 37.45 12.08
CA SER A 475 -6.42 37.18 11.08
C SER A 475 -6.08 37.81 9.73
N ASP A 476 -6.81 37.42 8.68
CA ASP A 476 -6.65 37.98 7.34
C ASP A 476 -6.99 39.48 7.26
N SER A 477 -7.79 40.01 8.19
CA SER A 477 -8.23 41.42 8.18
C SER A 477 -7.50 42.31 9.19
N ALA A 478 -6.55 41.75 9.96
CA ALA A 478 -5.81 42.47 10.99
C ALA A 478 -4.31 42.12 10.90
N ILE A 479 -3.77 41.41 11.89
CA ILE A 479 -2.37 40.98 11.87
C ILE A 479 -2.26 39.67 11.08
N GLN A 480 -1.81 39.77 9.83
CA GLN A 480 -1.79 38.62 8.92
C GLN A 480 -0.57 37.72 9.14
N LEU A 481 -0.81 36.41 9.16
CA LEU A 481 0.21 35.36 9.15
C LEU A 481 0.01 34.46 7.93
N GLN A 482 0.33 35.00 6.74
CA GLN A 482 0.13 34.29 5.48
C GLN A 482 1.19 33.19 5.26
N PRO A 483 0.82 31.99 4.77
CA PRO A 483 1.76 30.93 4.44
C PRO A 483 2.42 31.17 3.09
N ILE A 484 3.26 32.22 2.99
CA ILE A 484 3.83 32.72 1.72
C ILE A 484 4.60 31.65 0.92
N PHE A 485 5.26 30.71 1.61
CA PHE A 485 5.99 29.64 0.94
C PHE A 485 5.05 28.62 0.30
N ALA A 486 3.93 28.28 0.93
CA ALA A 486 2.94 27.37 0.36
C ALA A 486 2.22 28.03 -0.84
N GLN A 487 1.89 29.31 -0.74
CA GLN A 487 1.33 30.10 -1.85
C GLN A 487 2.29 30.17 -3.04
N TRP A 488 3.59 30.36 -2.78
CA TRP A 488 4.62 30.33 -3.83
C TRP A 488 4.69 28.98 -4.53
N VAL A 489 4.70 27.87 -3.78
CA VAL A 489 4.69 26.51 -4.36
C VAL A 489 3.41 26.27 -5.19
N GLN A 490 2.25 26.71 -4.70
CA GLN A 490 1.00 26.64 -5.48
C GLN A 490 1.08 27.44 -6.78
N GLY A 491 1.69 28.63 -6.74
CA GLY A 491 1.93 29.45 -7.93
C GLY A 491 2.81 28.74 -8.95
N LEU A 492 3.90 28.10 -8.50
CA LEU A 492 4.78 27.32 -9.36
C LEU A 492 4.05 26.13 -10.01
N HIS A 493 3.30 25.36 -9.24
CA HIS A 493 2.58 24.20 -9.76
C HIS A 493 1.47 24.60 -10.74
N THR A 494 0.76 25.70 -10.46
CA THR A 494 -0.30 26.22 -11.35
C THR A 494 0.28 26.70 -12.68
N ALA A 495 1.46 27.31 -12.65
CA ALA A 495 2.15 27.79 -13.85
C ALA A 495 2.94 26.70 -14.60
N ALA A 496 2.99 25.46 -14.10
CA ALA A 496 3.87 24.43 -14.63
C ALA A 496 3.47 23.96 -16.05
N ALA A 497 2.17 23.79 -16.32
CA ALA A 497 1.68 23.35 -17.61
C ALA A 497 2.08 24.35 -18.71
N GLY A 498 2.71 23.85 -19.77
CA GLY A 498 3.25 24.68 -20.85
C GLY A 498 4.54 25.44 -20.52
N SER A 499 5.08 25.33 -19.29
CA SER A 499 6.37 25.93 -18.90
C SER A 499 7.37 24.86 -18.42
N THR A 500 7.46 24.59 -17.12
CA THR A 500 8.33 23.57 -16.51
C THR A 500 7.82 22.16 -16.77
N ALA A 501 6.54 22.01 -17.14
CA ALA A 501 5.92 20.79 -17.67
C ALA A 501 5.34 21.07 -19.08
N PRO A 502 6.19 21.20 -20.12
CA PRO A 502 5.77 21.70 -21.44
C PRO A 502 4.80 20.76 -22.19
N ASN A 503 4.81 19.47 -21.87
CA ASN A 503 3.97 18.46 -22.51
C ASN A 503 2.70 18.11 -21.71
N ALA A 504 2.51 18.71 -20.53
CA ALA A 504 1.24 18.62 -19.81
C ALA A 504 0.26 19.61 -20.46
N LEU A 505 -0.99 19.18 -20.67
CA LEU A 505 -2.01 19.94 -21.39
C LEU A 505 -2.85 20.84 -20.48
#